data_AF-A0A7C2SH52-F1
#
_entry.id   AF-A0A7C2SH52-F1
#
_cell.length_a   1.000
_cell.length_b   1.000
_cell.length_c   1.000
_cell.angle_alpha   90.00
_cell.angle_beta   90.00
_cell.angle_gamma   90.00
#
_symmetry.space_group_name_H-M   'P 1'
#
loop_
_entity.id
_entity.type
_entity.pdbx_description
1 polymer ?
#
loop_
_entity_poly.entity_id
_entity_poly.type
_entity_poly.pdbx_seq_one_letter_code
_entity_poly.pdbx_strand_id
1 'polypeptide(L)' 'MNRPNNDYVATQTEDGFKVEFNDSLKAPIKVTFDDLQGFVKKFNERVVTGKQLTLTEDEEVMLTLWQMLLIP' A
#
# COMPACT_ATOMS: atom_id res chain seq x y z
N MET A 1 9.30 -4.36 -18.39
CA MET A 1 8.14 -5.14 -17.89
C MET A 1 6.97 -4.19 -17.82
N ASN A 2 5.94 -4.39 -18.67
CA ASN A 2 4.65 -3.71 -18.50
C ASN A 2 3.96 -4.39 -17.32
N ARG A 3 4.08 -3.84 -16.11
CA ARG A 3 3.19 -4.25 -15.02
C ARG A 3 1.79 -3.75 -15.35
N PRO A 4 0.73 -4.54 -15.09
CA PRO A 4 -0.63 -4.06 -15.27
C PRO A 4 -0.80 -2.76 -14.49
N ASN A 5 -1.50 -1.79 -15.09
CA ASN A 5 -1.83 -0.54 -14.42
C ASN A 5 -2.53 -0.90 -13.10
N ASN A 6 -1.86 -0.71 -11.97
CA ASN A 6 -2.43 -0.88 -10.63
C ASN A 6 -3.33 0.32 -10.34
N ASP A 7 -4.28 0.59 -11.23
CA ASP A 7 -5.23 1.67 -11.03
C ASP A 7 -6.23 1.19 -9.97
N TYR A 8 -6.32 1.94 -8.88
CA TYR A 8 -7.25 1.69 -7.80
C TYR A 8 -7.81 3.01 -7.28
N VAL A 9 -8.95 2.92 -6.62
CA VAL A 9 -9.54 3.99 -5.83
C VAL A 9 -9.38 3.63 -4.36
N ALA A 10 -8.76 4.52 -3.58
CA ALA A 10 -8.67 4.41 -2.15
C ALA A 10 -9.65 5.38 -1.49
N THR A 11 -10.56 4.86 -0.67
CA THR A 11 -11.51 5.65 0.12
C THR A 11 -11.15 5.54 1.59
N GLN A 12 -10.96 6.67 2.25
CA GLN A 12 -10.67 6.69 3.69
C GLN A 12 -11.89 6.21 4.49
N THR A 13 -11.65 5.36 5.48
CA THR A 13 -12.62 4.87 6.48
C THR A 13 -12.23 5.37 7.87
N GLU A 14 -13.04 5.05 8.89
CA GLU A 14 -12.75 5.43 10.28
C GLU A 14 -11.41 4.88 10.80
N ASP A 15 -11.00 3.70 10.31
CA ASP A 15 -9.85 2.94 10.79
C ASP A 15 -8.76 2.70 9.72
N GLY A 16 -8.86 3.34 8.56
CA GLY A 16 -7.89 3.20 7.48
C GLY A 16 -8.47 3.51 6.11
N PHE A 17 -8.39 2.55 5.19
CA PHE A 17 -8.79 2.68 3.79
C PHE A 17 -9.49 1.43 3.27
N LYS A 18 -10.49 1.65 2.41
CA LYS A 18 -10.99 0.65 1.47
C LYS A 18 -10.35 0.90 0.11
N VAL A 19 -9.73 -0.12 -0.46
CA VAL A 19 -9.09 -0.05 -1.78
C VAL A 19 -9.88 -0.90 -2.76
N GLU A 20 -10.34 -0.27 -3.84
CA GLU A 20 -11.07 -0.90 -4.93
C GLU A 20 -10.22 -0.85 -6.19
N PHE A 21 -9.84 -2.00 -6.71
CA PHE A 21 -9.04 -2.11 -7.93
C PHE A 21 -9.93 -1.94 -9.16
N ASN A 22 -9.42 -1.25 -10.17
CA ASN A 22 -10.11 -1.11 -11.46
C ASN A 22 -10.11 -2.43 -12.27
N ASP A 23 -9.21 -3.36 -11.94
CA ASP A 23 -9.23 -4.71 -12.47
C ASP A 23 -10.30 -5.55 -11.75
N SER A 24 -11.32 -5.96 -12.50
CA SER A 24 -12.43 -6.80 -12.01
C SER A 24 -12.03 -8.16 -11.43
N LEU A 25 -10.78 -8.61 -11.67
CA LEU A 25 -10.26 -9.88 -11.15
C LEU A 25 -9.67 -9.75 -9.74
N LYS A 26 -9.36 -8.53 -9.27
CA LYS A 26 -8.85 -8.31 -7.92
C LYS A 26 -9.98 -7.97 -6.96
N ALA A 27 -10.05 -8.71 -5.86
CA ALA A 27 -10.96 -8.39 -4.78
C ALA A 27 -10.55 -7.09 -4.10
N PRO A 28 -11.52 -6.26 -3.65
CA PRO A 28 -11.22 -5.11 -2.81
C PRO A 28 -10.49 -5.54 -1.55
N ILE A 29 -9.54 -4.72 -1.11
CA ILE A 29 -8.82 -4.92 0.15
C ILE A 29 -9.18 -3.84 1.15
N LYS A 30 -9.14 -4.20 2.43
CA LYS A 30 -9.19 -3.24 3.54
C LYS A 30 -7.78 -3.11 4.10
N VAL A 31 -7.31 -1.88 4.26
CA VAL A 31 -6.02 -1.56 4.85
C VAL A 31 -6.26 -0.70 6.08
N THR A 32 -5.93 -1.21 7.26
CA THR A 32 -6.08 -0.45 8.51
C THR A 32 -4.87 0.46 8.75
N PHE A 33 -5.00 1.46 9.63
CA PHE A 33 -3.85 2.25 10.07
C PHE A 33 -2.78 1.39 10.75
N ASP A 34 -3.17 0.33 11.45
CA ASP A 34 -2.24 -0.63 12.06
C ASP A 34 -1.46 -1.43 11.00
N ASP A 35 -2.12 -1.84 9.91
CA ASP A 35 -1.46 -2.47 8.77
C ASP A 35 -0.40 -1.55 8.15
N LEU A 36 -0.73 -0.26 7.98
CA LEU A 36 0.20 0.75 7.49
C LEU A 36 1.39 0.95 8.43
N GLN A 37 1.16 1.03 9.75
CA GLN A 37 2.25 1.13 10.73
C GLN A 37 3.17 -0.10 10.68
N GLY A 38 2.57 -1.29 10.61
CA GLY A 38 3.30 -2.55 10.48
C GLY A 38 4.12 -2.63 9.19
N PHE A 39 3.56 -2.17 8.08
CA PHE A 39 4.26 -2.04 6.80
C PHE A 39 5.44 -1.08 6.90
N VAL A 40 5.22 0.16 7.37
CA VAL A 40 6.27 1.20 7.46
C VAL A 40 7.43 0.75 8.34
N LYS A 41 7.16 0.09 9.46
CA LYS A 41 8.21 -0.48 10.32
C LYS A 41 9.08 -1.47 9.55
N LYS A 42 8.48 -2.46 8.88
CA LYS A 42 9.19 -3.47 8.08
C LYS A 42 9.94 -2.83 6.91
N PHE A 43 9.30 -1.86 6.24
CA PHE A 43 9.88 -1.14 5.12
C PHE A 43 11.15 -0.37 5.56
N ASN A 44 11.06 0.40 6.64
CA ASN A 44 12.21 1.13 7.20
C ASN A 44 13.34 0.20 7.64
N GLU A 45 13.03 -0.94 8.27
CA GLU A 45 14.05 -1.95 8.62
C GLU A 45 14.76 -2.49 7.38
N ARG A 46 14.03 -2.77 6.28
CA ARG A 46 14.63 -3.22 5.01
C ARG A 46 15.52 -2.14 4.38
N VAL A 47 15.07 -0.88 4.39
CA VAL A 47 15.82 0.28 3.88
C VAL A 47 17.14 0.46 4.65
N VAL A 48 17.09 0.50 5.98
CA VAL A 48 18.26 0.73 6.85
C VAL A 48 19.27 -0.42 6.77
N THR A 49 18.79 -1.66 6.59
CA THR A 49 19.67 -2.84 6.47
C THR A 49 20.24 -3.04 5.05
N GLY A 50 19.90 -2.17 4.10
CA GLY A 50 20.36 -2.28 2.71
C GLY A 50 19.84 -3.51 1.98
N LYS A 51 18.75 -4.13 2.47
CA LYS A 51 18.12 -5.28 1.80
C LYS A 51 17.44 -4.81 0.51
N GLN A 52 17.45 -5.66 -0.50
CA GLN A 52 16.77 -5.36 -1.76
C GLN A 52 15.26 -5.14 -1.53
N LEU A 53 14.77 -3.99 -1.96
CA LEU A 53 13.37 -3.57 -1.81
C LEU A 53 12.58 -4.03 -3.03
N THR A 54 12.18 -5.30 -3.02
CA THR A 54 11.16 -5.78 -3.95
C THR A 54 9.83 -5.74 -3.22
N LEU A 55 8.95 -4.83 -3.63
CA LEU A 55 7.59 -4.72 -3.07
C LEU A 55 6.65 -5.66 -3.82
N THR A 56 5.73 -6.27 -3.09
CA THR A 56 4.53 -6.89 -3.68
C THR A 56 3.55 -5.80 -4.14
N GLU A 57 2.58 -6.16 -4.98
CA GLU A 57 1.54 -5.22 -5.42
C GLU A 57 0.77 -4.61 -4.22
N ASP A 58 0.48 -5.42 -3.19
CA ASP A 58 -0.16 -4.93 -1.96
C ASP A 58 0.76 -3.97 -1.17
N GLU A 59 2.06 -4.27 -1.10
CA GLU A 59 3.05 -3.40 -0.46
C GLU A 59 3.22 -2.06 -1.22
N GLU A 60 3.04 -2.06 -2.55
CA GLU A 60 3.02 -0.82 -3.36
C GLU A 60 1.77 0.03 -3.08
N VAL A 61 0.61 -0.59 -2.92
CA VAL A 61 -0.61 0.09 -2.47
C VAL A 61 -0.39 0.69 -1.08
N MET A 62 0.12 -0.08 -0.12
CA MET A 62 0.40 0.39 1.24
C MET A 62 1.40 1.56 1.26
N LEU A 63 2.45 1.51 0.44
CA LEU A 63 3.40 2.61 0.31
C LEU A 63 2.73 3.89 -0.17
N THR A 64 1.87 3.78 -1.18
CA THR A 64 1.16 4.94 -1.74
C THR A 64 0.15 5.50 -0.73
N LEU A 65 -0.63 4.65 -0.05
CA LEU A 65 -1.55 5.07 1.02
C LEU A 65 -0.81 5.78 2.15
N TRP A 66 0.35 5.26 2.56
CA TRP A 66 1.18 5.92 3.56
C TRP A 66 1.69 7.29 3.09
N GLN A 67 2.11 7.41 1.83
CA GLN A 67 2.52 8.69 1.25
C GLN A 67 1.39 9.71 1.22
N MET A 68 0.15 9.30 0.93
CA MET A 68 -1.02 10.19 0.99
C MET A 68 -1.25 10.77 2.40
N LEU A 69 -0.98 10.00 3.46
CA LEU A 69 -1.11 10.47 4.83
C LEU A 69 -0.02 11.48 5.24
N LEU A 70 1.11 11.52 4.52
CA LEU A 70 2.22 12.42 4.81
C LEU A 70 2.15 13.74 4.05
N ILE A 71 1.30 13.84 3.03
CA ILE A 71 1.10 15.06 2.25
C ILE A 71 -0.01 15.87 2.94
N PRO A 72 0.29 17.10 3.42
CA PRO A 72 -0.66 17.94 4.13
C PRO A 72 -1.82 18.45 3.26
#